data_AF-A0A938MFW0-F1
#
_entry.id   AF-A0A938MFW0-F1
#
_cell.length_a   1.000
_cell.length_b   1.000
_cell.length_c   1.000
_cell.angle_alpha   90.00
_cell.angle_beta   90.00
_cell.angle_gamma   90.00
#
_symmetry.space_group_name_H-M   'P 1'
#
loop_
_entity.id
_entity.type
_entity.pdbx_description
1 polymer ?
#
loop_
_entity_poly.entity_id
_entity_poly.type
_entity_poly.pdbx_seq_one_letter_code
_entity_poly.pdbx_strand_id
1 'polypeptide(L)' 'MVVKTTPDRANGLRKPSAVDTLQLRGVDTQRFVQRLGSLSPSVMRSIVTAIAAVVEY' A
#
# COMPACT_ATOMS: atom_id res chain seq x y z
N MET A 1 11.44 -1.45 -1.22
CA MET A 1 11.10 -1.36 -2.66
C MET A 1 9.85 -0.50 -2.79
N VAL A 2 9.68 0.26 -3.88
CA VAL A 2 8.58 1.24 -4.01
C VAL A 2 7.59 0.80 -5.08
N VAL A 3 6.31 0.66 -4.72
CA VAL A 3 5.22 0.32 -5.65
C VAL A 3 4.38 1.56 -5.95
N LYS A 4 4.40 2.01 -7.20
CA LYS A 4 3.64 3.19 -7.64
C LYS A 4 2.13 2.92 -7.59
N THR A 5 1.37 3.90 -7.10
CA THR A 5 -0.10 3.87 -7.04
C THR A 5 -0.66 5.19 -7.57
N THR A 6 -1.42 5.12 -8.67
CA THR A 6 -2.07 6.29 -9.26
C THR A 6 -3.47 6.50 -8.67
N PRO A 7 -3.93 7.75 -8.51
CA PRO A 7 -5.31 8.06 -8.16
C PRO A 7 -6.32 7.35 -9.03
N ASP A 8 -7.31 6.73 -8.38
CA ASP A 8 -8.49 6.20 -9.02
C ASP A 8 -9.73 6.45 -8.15
N ARG A 9 -10.91 6.11 -8.68
CA ARG A 9 -12.18 6.32 -7.97
C ARG A 9 -12.36 5.43 -6.73
N ALA A 10 -11.63 4.32 -6.64
CA ALA A 10 -11.75 3.33 -5.58
C ALA A 10 -10.77 3.57 -4.42
N ASN A 11 -9.60 4.17 -4.69
CA ASN A 11 -8.50 4.29 -3.72
C ASN A 11 -8.49 5.61 -2.93
N GLY A 12 -9.22 6.62 -3.39
CA GLY A 12 -9.37 7.90 -2.69
C GLY A 12 -8.09 8.76 -2.64
N LEU A 13 -7.08 8.43 -3.45
CA LEU A 13 -5.84 9.22 -3.53
C LEU A 13 -6.10 10.52 -4.31
N ARG A 14 -5.55 11.63 -3.82
CA ARG A 14 -5.66 12.94 -4.50
C ARG A 14 -4.53 13.23 -5.48
N LYS A 15 -3.42 12.48 -5.39
CA LYS A 15 -2.22 12.66 -6.21
C LYS A 15 -1.50 11.33 -6.42
N PRO A 16 -0.69 11.20 -7.48
CA PRO A 16 0.24 10.07 -7.65
C PRO A 16 1.01 9.81 -6.35
N SER A 17 0.95 8.57 -5.88
CA SER A 17 1.51 8.14 -4.61
C SER A 17 2.27 6.83 -4.79
N ALA A 18 2.90 6.35 -3.73
CA ALA A 18 3.55 5.05 -3.74
C ALA A 18 3.50 4.41 -2.36
N VAL A 19 3.54 3.07 -2.35
CA VAL A 19 3.73 2.26 -1.14
C VAL A 19 5.20 1.93 -1.02
N ASP A 20 5.81 2.29 0.11
CA ASP A 20 7.20 1.96 0.41
C ASP A 20 7.27 0.74 1.34
N THR A 21 7.72 -0.38 0.79
CA THR A 21 7.83 -1.65 1.55
C THR A 21 8.99 -1.67 2.53
N LEU A 22 9.88 -0.68 2.54
CA LEU A 22 10.92 -0.55 3.56
C LEU A 22 10.41 0.12 4.85
N GLN A 23 9.22 0.73 4.81
CA GLN A 23 8.61 1.43 5.95
C GLN A 23 7.51 0.61 6.64
N LEU A 24 7.56 -0.72 6.54
CA LEU A 24 6.61 -1.60 7.21
C LEU A 24 6.73 -1.46 8.73
N ARG A 25 5.57 -1.39 9.40
CA ARG A 25 5.48 -1.31 10.86
C ARG A 25 4.17 -1.92 11.35
N GLY A 26 4.21 -2.57 12.51
CA GLY A 26 3.01 -2.91 13.26
C GLY A 26 2.38 -1.64 13.84
N VAL A 27 1.05 -1.52 13.73
CA VAL A 27 0.26 -0.44 14.34
C VAL A 27 -1.00 -1.01 14.96
N ASP A 28 -1.43 -0.42 16.07
CA ASP A 28 -2.70 -0.76 16.70
C ASP A 28 -3.88 -0.30 15.83
N THR A 29 -4.96 -1.09 15.79
CA THR A 29 -6.13 -0.79 14.95
C THR A 29 -6.84 0.52 15.32
N GLN A 30 -6.74 0.97 16.57
CA GLN A 30 -7.29 2.24 17.03
C GLN A 30 -6.58 3.46 16.40
N ARG A 31 -5.41 3.27 15.79
CA ARG A 31 -4.71 4.34 15.04
C ARG A 31 -5.36 4.64 13.68
N PHE A 32 -6.24 3.78 13.18
CA PHE A 32 -6.97 4.02 11.93
C PHE A 32 -8.14 4.98 12.17
N VAL A 33 -8.02 6.21 11.64
CA VAL A 33 -9.04 7.27 11.81
C VAL A 33 -10.15 7.19 10.75
N GLN A 34 -9.79 6.86 9.50
CA GLN A 34 -10.74 6.78 8.39
C GLN A 34 -10.24 5.85 7.28
N ARG A 35 -11.17 5.19 6.58
CA ARG A 35 -10.87 4.42 5.38
C ARG A 35 -10.84 5.34 4.16
N LEU A 36 -9.70 5.43 3.49
CA LEU A 36 -9.56 6.23 2.26
C LEU A 36 -10.19 5.56 1.03
N GLY A 37 -10.11 4.23 0.93
CA GLY A 37 -10.57 3.50 -0.24
C GLY A 37 -10.18 2.02 -0.23
N SER A 38 -9.96 1.47 -1.41
CA SER A 38 -9.43 0.12 -1.67
C SER A 38 -8.51 0.12 -2.88
N LEU A 39 -7.48 -0.72 -2.84
CA LEU A 39 -6.59 -0.95 -3.97
C LEU A 39 -7.08 -2.16 -4.80
N SER A 40 -6.79 -2.13 -6.09
CA SER A 40 -7.12 -3.23 -6.98
C SER A 40 -6.31 -4.50 -6.62
N PRO A 41 -6.82 -5.70 -6.94
CA PRO A 41 -6.10 -6.94 -6.67
C PRO A 41 -4.72 -7.01 -7.33
N SER A 42 -4.53 -6.37 -8.49
CA SER A 42 -3.23 -6.33 -9.18
C SER A 42 -2.20 -5.50 -8.41
N VAL A 43 -2.57 -4.32 -7.91
CA VAL A 43 -1.69 -3.47 -7.09
C VAL A 43 -1.36 -4.17 -5.78
N MET A 44 -2.34 -4.81 -5.14
CA MET A 44 -2.11 -5.59 -3.92
C MET A 44 -1.10 -6.72 -4.13
N ARG A 45 -1.18 -7.46 -5.25
CA ARG A 45 -0.18 -8.49 -5.57
C ARG A 45 1.23 -7.91 -5.72
N SER A 46 1.38 -6.77 -6.42
CA SER A 46 2.68 -6.10 -6.55
C SER A 46 3.27 -5.68 -5.20
N ILE A 47 2.42 -5.22 -4.27
CA ILE A 47 2.84 -4.90 -2.89
C ILE A 47 3.32 -6.17 -2.18
N VAL A 48 2.56 -7.28 -2.24
CA VAL A 48 2.94 -8.55 -1.60
C VAL A 48 4.28 -9.05 -2.14
N THR A 49 4.49 -9.06 -3.46
CA THR A 49 5.78 -9.44 -4.06
C THR A 49 6.91 -8.53 -3.59
N ALA A 50 6.68 -7.22 -3.51
CA ALA A 50 7.68 -6.25 -3.04
C ALA A 50 7.97 -6.37 -1.54
N ILE A 51 7.04 -6.88 -0.73
CA ILE A 51 7.26 -7.22 0.68
C ILE A 51 8.11 -8.49 0.76
N ALA A 52 7.73 -9.56 0.06
CA ALA A 52 8.46 -10.83 0.04
C ALA A 52 9.93 -10.65 -0.34
N ALA A 53 10.20 -9.82 -1.35
CA ALA A 53 11.56 -9.48 -1.77
C ALA A 53 12.37 -8.71 -0.71
N VAL A 54 11.71 -7.93 0.16
CA VAL A 54 12.38 -7.17 1.24
C VAL A 54 12.67 -8.04 2.46
N VAL A 55 11.81 -9.01 2.75
CA VAL A 55 11.98 -9.90 3.91
C VAL A 55 12.76 -11.18 3.58
N GLU A 56 13.35 -11.26 2.37
CA GLU A 56 14.14 -12.40 1.89
C GLU A 56 13.42 -13.75 2.07
N TYR A 57 12.15 -13.80 1.65
CA TYR A 57 11.38 -15.06 1.58
C TYR A 57 11.49 -15.72 0.20
#